data_AF-G9KV06-F1
#
_entry.id   AF-G9KV06-F1
#
_cell.length_a   1.000
_cell.length_b   1.000
_cell.length_c   1.000
_cell.angle_alpha   90.00
_cell.angle_beta   90.00
_cell.angle_gamma   90.00
#
_symmetry.space_group_name_H-M   'P 1'
#
loop_
_entity.id
_entity.type
_entity.pdbx_description
1 polymer ?
#
loop_
_entity_poly.entity_id
_entity_poly.type
_entity_poly.pdbx_seq_one_letter_code
_entity_poly.pdbx_strand_id
1 'polypeptide(L)' 'TNCQLSGSSSTKLASLLKTSPSPERSLFLKYARTPTLEPDTMHARLRLSADRLTVRCGLMGRLGPTPALRFDKLW' A
#
# COMPACT_ATOMS: atom_id res chain seq x y z
N THR A 1 -7.07 -30.27 -2.30
CA THR A 1 -6.38 -29.25 -3.11
C THR A 1 -5.62 -28.34 -2.15
N ASN A 2 -4.33 -28.64 -1.99
CA ASN A 2 -3.42 -28.03 -1.02
C ASN A 2 -2.88 -26.72 -1.58
N CYS A 3 -2.93 -25.64 -0.80
CA CYS A 3 -2.04 -24.49 -0.96
C CYS A 3 -1.42 -24.19 0.41
N GLN A 4 -0.38 -24.96 0.78
CA GLN A 4 0.44 -24.63 1.93
C GLN A 4 1.47 -23.58 1.51
N LEU A 5 1.38 -22.39 2.08
CA LEU A 5 2.39 -21.35 1.95
C LEU A 5 3.53 -21.68 2.92
N SER A 6 4.53 -22.41 2.43
CA SER A 6 5.78 -22.63 3.17
C SER A 6 6.52 -21.31 3.30
N GLY A 7 6.57 -20.77 4.53
CA GLY A 7 7.41 -19.64 4.88
C GLY A 7 8.88 -20.06 4.82
N SER A 8 9.59 -19.62 3.78
CA SER A 8 11.05 -19.75 3.74
C SER A 8 11.67 -18.53 4.42
N SER A 9 12.06 -18.68 5.68
CA SER A 9 13.01 -17.78 6.33
C SER A 9 14.39 -18.10 5.76
N SER A 10 14.87 -17.27 4.84
CA SER A 10 16.28 -17.30 4.42
C SER A 10 16.84 -15.89 4.50
N THR A 11 17.62 -15.67 5.56
CA THR A 11 18.49 -14.52 5.77
C THR A 11 19.60 -14.52 4.72
N LYS A 12 19.28 -14.10 3.50
CA LYS A 12 20.27 -13.68 2.50
C LYS A 12 19.65 -12.54 1.73
N LEU A 13 20.16 -11.33 1.94
CA LEU A 13 19.89 -10.17 1.10
C LEU A 13 20.27 -10.57 -0.33
N ALA A 14 19.28 -11.06 -1.07
CA ALA A 14 19.41 -11.32 -2.48
C ALA A 14 19.85 -10.00 -3.08
N SER A 15 21.01 -10.02 -3.76
CA SER A 15 21.40 -8.98 -4.69
C SER A 15 20.17 -8.64 -5.51
N LEU A 16 19.58 -7.47 -5.28
CA LEU A 16 18.37 -7.00 -5.95
C LEU A 16 18.63 -7.09 -7.46
N LEU A 17 18.13 -8.15 -8.09
CA LEU A 17 18.23 -8.34 -9.53
C LEU A 17 17.43 -7.21 -10.15
N LYS A 18 18.15 -6.21 -10.67
CA LYS A 18 17.57 -5.04 -11.32
C LYS A 18 17.01 -5.52 -12.66
N THR A 19 15.78 -6.00 -12.65
CA THR A 19 15.09 -6.45 -13.85
C THR A 19 14.73 -5.22 -14.69
N SER A 20 15.10 -5.22 -15.97
CA SER A 20 14.54 -4.26 -16.91
C SER A 20 13.02 -4.49 -17.02
N PRO A 21 12.21 -3.42 -17.14
CA PRO A 21 10.79 -3.58 -17.41
C PRO A 21 10.59 -4.21 -18.78
N SER A 22 9.66 -5.16 -18.88
CA SER A 22 9.22 -5.75 -20.16
C SER A 22 8.77 -4.64 -21.13
N PRO A 23 8.93 -4.79 -22.45
CA PRO A 23 8.45 -3.82 -23.43
C PRO A 23 6.98 -3.41 -23.24
N GLU A 24 6.11 -4.36 -22.87
CA GLU A 24 4.70 -4.13 -22.57
C GLU A 24 4.53 -3.23 -21.35
N ARG A 25 5.33 -3.44 -20.29
CA ARG A 25 5.33 -2.60 -19.08
C ARG A 25 5.79 -1.17 -19.41
N SER A 26 6.73 -1.00 -20.34
CA SER A 26 7.22 0.32 -20.76
C SER A 26 6.14 1.16 -21.44
N LEU A 27 5.22 0.54 -22.19
CA LEU A 27 4.07 1.24 -22.77
C LEU A 27 3.13 1.81 -21.69
N PHE A 28 2.88 1.05 -20.63
CA PHE A 28 2.05 1.52 -19.50
C PHE A 28 2.73 2.62 -18.68
N LEU A 29 4.05 2.54 -18.52
CA LEU A 29 4.81 3.54 -17.75
C LEU A 29 4.82 4.93 -18.41
N LYS A 30 4.59 5.03 -19.73
CA LYS A 30 4.50 6.31 -20.45
C LYS A 30 3.47 7.28 -19.85
N TYR A 31 2.38 6.75 -19.29
CA TYR A 31 1.30 7.53 -18.70
C TYR A 31 1.15 7.32 -17.19
N ALA A 32 2.12 6.67 -16.56
CA ALA A 32 2.07 6.44 -15.12
C ALA A 32 2.08 7.76 -14.35
N ARG A 33 1.30 7.81 -13.27
CA ARG A 33 1.25 8.92 -12.32
C ARG A 33 1.71 8.42 -10.96
N THR A 34 2.09 9.38 -10.11
CA THR A 34 2.46 9.13 -8.71
C THR A 34 1.41 9.78 -7.81
N PRO A 35 0.24 9.15 -7.65
CA PRO A 35 -0.78 9.69 -6.75
C PRO A 35 -0.29 9.62 -5.30
N THR A 36 -0.86 10.49 -4.47
CA THR A 36 -0.69 10.47 -3.01
C THR A 36 -2.04 10.28 -2.35
N LEU A 37 -2.02 9.77 -1.12
CA LEU A 37 -3.21 9.51 -0.34
C LEU A 37 -3.60 10.74 0.49
N GLU A 38 -4.90 11.03 0.52
CA GLU A 38 -5.44 12.20 1.22
C GLU A 38 -5.86 11.83 2.66
N PRO A 39 -5.14 12.31 3.71
CA PRO A 39 -5.37 11.90 5.08
C PRO A 39 -6.80 12.16 5.59
N ASP A 40 -7.42 13.25 5.13
CA ASP A 40 -8.74 13.66 5.62
C ASP A 40 -9.87 12.73 5.15
N THR A 41 -9.62 11.94 4.10
CA THR A 41 -10.57 10.92 3.64
C THR A 41 -10.43 9.59 4.37
N MET A 42 -9.34 9.38 5.13
CA MET A 42 -8.98 8.07 5.64
C MET A 42 -9.89 7.57 6.77
N HIS A 43 -10.41 6.36 6.61
CA HIS A 43 -11.12 5.66 7.68
C HIS A 43 -10.26 5.56 8.95
N ALA A 44 -10.90 5.69 10.12
CA ALA A 44 -10.23 5.65 11.43
C ALA A 44 -9.26 4.47 11.66
N ARG A 45 -9.47 3.30 11.03
CA ARG A 45 -8.61 2.12 11.20
C ARG A 45 -7.37 2.15 10.31
N LEU A 46 -7.28 3.08 9.35
CA LEU A 46 -6.14 3.16 8.44
C LEU A 46 -5.05 4.05 9.03
N ARG A 47 -3.80 3.65 8.79
CA ARG A 47 -2.61 4.44 9.13
C ARG A 47 -1.81 4.70 7.87
N LEU A 48 -1.38 5.94 7.73
CA LEU A 48 -0.63 6.40 6.57
C LEU A 48 0.87 6.41 6.89
N SER A 49 1.70 6.02 5.93
CA SER A 49 3.13 6.32 5.98
C SER A 49 3.39 7.82 5.84
N ALA A 50 4.53 8.30 6.32
CA ALA A 50 4.87 9.72 6.28
C ALA A 50 4.90 10.28 4.84
N ASP A 51 5.28 9.45 3.87
CA ASP A 51 5.31 9.78 2.44
C ASP A 51 3.94 9.83 1.76
N ARG A 52 2.87 9.42 2.47
CA ARG A 52 1.50 9.34 1.96
C ARG A 52 1.32 8.41 0.76
N LEU A 53 2.19 7.42 0.61
CA LEU A 53 2.14 6.45 -0.50
C LEU A 53 1.59 5.09 -0.08
N THR A 54 1.61 4.77 1.21
CA THR A 54 1.19 3.46 1.72
C THR A 54 0.18 3.58 2.84
N VAL A 55 -0.90 2.81 2.76
CA VAL A 55 -1.82 2.57 3.87
C VAL A 55 -1.56 1.23 4.52
N ARG A 56 -1.77 1.16 5.84
CA ARG A 56 -1.84 -0.10 6.59
C ARG A 56 -3.05 -0.10 7.51
N CYS A 57 -3.63 -1.27 7.76
CA CYS A 57 -4.69 -1.41 8.75
C CYS A 57 -4.09 -1.46 10.16
N GLY A 58 -4.60 -0.62 11.06
CA GLY A 58 -4.33 -0.69 12.49
C GLY A 58 -5.38 -1.50 13.23
N LEU A 59 -4.96 -2.15 14.32
CA LEU A 59 -5.86 -2.82 15.25
C LEU A 59 -6.79 -1.83 15.96
N MET A 60 -6.25 -0.67 16.34
CA MET A 60 -7.00 0.42 16.94
C MET A 60 -7.17 1.59 15.99
N GLY A 61 -8.38 2.17 16.01
CA GLY A 61 -8.73 3.37 15.29
C GLY A 61 -7.98 4.61 15.81
N ARG A 62 -7.81 5.60 14.94
CA ARG A 62 -7.23 6.90 15.29
C ARG A 62 -8.20 7.64 16.20
N LEU A 63 -7.68 8.12 17.34
CA LEU A 63 -8.39 8.99 18.26
C LEU A 63 -8.13 10.45 17.86
N GLY A 64 -9.17 11.27 17.79
CA GLY A 64 -9.05 12.69 17.44
C GLY A 64 -10.24 13.22 16.64
N PRO A 65 -10.15 14.48 16.17
CA PRO A 65 -11.18 15.09 15.33
C PRO A 65 -11.49 14.21 14.13
N THR A 66 -12.77 14.07 13.82
CA THR A 66 -13.23 13.33 12.63
C THR A 66 -13.37 14.32 11.48
N PRO A 67 -12.56 14.20 10.41
CA PRO A 67 -12.71 15.05 9.23
C PRO A 67 -14.08 14.84 8.56
N ALA A 68 -14.64 15.90 7.99
CA ALA A 68 -15.95 15.83 7.33
C ALA A 68 -15.98 14.91 6.09
N LEU A 69 -14.83 14.74 5.44
CA LEU A 69 -14.67 13.90 4.23
C LEU A 69 -14.28 12.45 4.55
N ARG A 70 -14.27 12.07 5.83
CA ARG A 70 -13.81 10.75 6.26
C ARG A 70 -14.76 9.64 5.80
N PHE A 71 -14.20 8.55 5.28
CA PHE A 71 -14.97 7.33 5.04
C PHE A 71 -15.25 6.56 6.35
N ASP A 72 -16.53 6.33 6.65
CA ASP A 72 -16.99 5.74 7.92
C ASP A 72 -17.68 4.37 7.81
N LYS A 73 -18.14 4.00 6.61
CA LYS A 73 -18.83 2.73 6.36
C LYS A 73 -18.36 2.14 5.03
N LEU A 74 -18.36 0.81 4.95
CA LEU A 74 -18.43 0.13 3.66
C LEU A 74 -19.90 0.19 3.22
N TRP A 75 -20.12 0.80 2.04
CA TRP A 75 -21.32 0.79 1.19
C TRP A 75 -22.67 0.45 1.85
#